data_AF-A0AB37QLU5-F1
#
_entry.id   AF-A0AB37QLU5-F1
#
_cell.length_a   1.000
_cell.length_b   1.000
_cell.length_c   1.000
_cell.angle_alpha   90.00
_cell.angle_beta   90.00
_cell.angle_gamma   90.00
#
_symmetry.space_group_name_H-M   'P 1'
#
loop_
_entity.id
_entity.type
_entity.pdbx_description
1 polymer ?
#
loop_
_entity_poly.entity_id
_entity_poly.type
_entity_poly.pdbx_seq_one_letter_code
_entity_poly.pdbx_strand_id
1 'polypeptide(L)'
;MSEELSQEQIQQALQGISVPPQPQIMVDLQMEQYMPDPDLGAIARLIAQDPGLSGALLKIVNSPHYGLSNKIASIDKAVVLLGSRTVINLINAQ
;
A
#
# COMPACT_ATOMS: atom_id res chain seq x y z
N MET A 1 -35.62 -2.42 6.75
CA MET A 1 -34.92 -1.20 7.16
C MET A 1 -33.59 -1.68 7.73
N SER A 2 -32.52 -1.52 6.96
CA SER A 2 -31.18 -2.00 7.35
C SER A 2 -30.71 -1.17 8.53
N GLU A 3 -30.43 -1.79 9.68
CA GLU A 3 -29.82 -1.07 10.80
C GLU A 3 -28.40 -0.67 10.41
N GLU A 4 -28.13 0.64 10.32
CA GLU A 4 -26.77 1.15 10.11
C GLU A 4 -25.95 0.95 11.38
N LEU A 5 -24.76 0.37 11.23
CA LEU A 5 -23.82 0.16 12.34
C LEU A 5 -23.37 1.51 12.91
N SER A 6 -23.34 1.63 14.23
CA SER A 6 -22.82 2.83 14.90
C SER A 6 -21.31 2.95 14.73
N GLN A 7 -20.79 4.18 14.82
CA GLN A 7 -19.34 4.42 14.69
C GLN A 7 -18.52 3.62 15.71
N GLU A 8 -19.04 3.38 16.91
CA GLU A 8 -18.38 2.56 17.94
C GLU A 8 -18.36 1.07 17.55
N GLN A 9 -19.43 0.56 16.94
CA GLN A 9 -19.50 -0.83 16.43
C GLN A 9 -18.53 -1.05 15.27
N ILE A 10 -18.36 -0.04 14.40
CA ILE A 10 -17.37 -0.06 13.32
C ILE A 10 -15.94 -0.04 13.89
N GLN A 11 -15.68 0.81 14.88
CA GLN A 11 -14.36 0.91 15.50
C GLN A 11 -13.98 -0.36 16.27
N GLN A 12 -14.92 -1.00 16.97
CA GLN A 12 -14.68 -2.31 17.60
C GLN A 12 -14.44 -3.42 16.59
N ALA A 13 -15.18 -3.44 15.47
CA ALA A 13 -15.00 -4.44 14.42
C ALA A 13 -13.61 -4.35 13.75
N LEU A 14 -13.03 -3.15 13.67
CA LEU A 14 -11.76 -2.88 12.99
C LEU A 14 -10.52 -2.98 13.90
N GLN A 15 -10.69 -3.18 15.22
CA GLN A 15 -9.56 -3.37 16.13
C GLN A 15 -8.92 -4.77 15.91
N GLY A 16 -7.69 -4.79 15.38
CA GLY A 16 -6.91 -6.01 15.18
C GLY A 16 -6.95 -6.60 13.77
N ILE A 17 -7.63 -5.95 12.83
CA ILE A 17 -7.60 -6.37 11.42
C ILE A 17 -6.28 -5.95 10.79
N SER A 18 -5.30 -6.85 10.77
CA SER A 18 -4.29 -6.88 9.71
C SER A 18 -4.94 -7.59 8.52
N VAL A 19 -5.44 -6.85 7.53
CA VAL A 19 -5.88 -7.47 6.27
C VAL A 19 -4.59 -7.84 5.54
N PRO A 20 -4.26 -9.14 5.41
CA PRO A 20 -3.13 -9.52 4.57
C PRO A 20 -3.46 -9.07 3.14
N PRO A 21 -2.47 -8.55 2.40
CA PRO A 21 -2.69 -8.17 1.01
C PRO A 21 -3.30 -9.34 0.23
N GLN A 22 -4.24 -9.05 -0.67
CA GLN A 22 -4.85 -10.09 -1.49
C GLN A 22 -3.74 -10.86 -2.23
N PRO A 23 -3.74 -12.22 -2.18
CA PRO A 23 -2.71 -13.03 -2.81
C PRO A 23 -2.52 -12.71 -4.30
N GLN A 24 -3.60 -12.34 -4.98
CA GLN A 24 -3.57 -11.95 -6.40
C GLN A 24 -2.78 -10.65 -6.62
N ILE A 25 -2.97 -9.64 -5.76
CA ILE A 25 -2.24 -8.36 -5.84
C ILE A 25 -0.74 -8.60 -5.63
N MET A 26 -0.36 -9.48 -4.71
CA MET A 26 1.05 -9.85 -4.51
C MET A 26 1.64 -10.55 -5.75
N VAL A 27 0.89 -11.47 -6.36
CA VAL A 27 1.33 -12.18 -7.58
C VAL A 27 1.52 -11.19 -8.73
N ASP A 28 0.55 -10.30 -8.94
CA ASP A 28 0.58 -9.31 -10.03
C ASP A 28 1.75 -8.33 -9.84
N LEU A 29 1.98 -7.86 -8.60
CA LEU A 29 3.13 -7.02 -8.26
C LEU A 29 4.46 -7.74 -8.50
N GLN A 30 4.58 -8.99 -8.07
CA GLN A 30 5.79 -9.78 -8.29
C GLN A 30 6.06 -9.99 -9.79
N MET A 31 5.05 -10.31 -10.59
CA MET A 31 5.18 -10.43 -12.03
C MET A 31 5.70 -9.14 -12.68
N GLU A 32 5.11 -7.99 -12.30
CA GLU A 32 5.51 -6.68 -12.80
C GLU A 32 6.97 -6.34 -12.44
N GLN A 33 7.47 -6.80 -11.27
CA GLN A 33 8.87 -6.60 -10.87
C GLN A 33 9.89 -7.24 -11.81
N TYR A 34 9.55 -8.43 -12.32
CA TYR A 34 10.46 -9.23 -13.13
C TYR A 34 10.41 -8.85 -14.61
N MET A 35 9.53 -7.91 -14.98
CA MET A 35 9.50 -7.35 -16.32
C MET A 35 10.78 -6.56 -16.59
N PRO A 36 11.30 -6.61 -17.83
CA PRO A 36 12.48 -5.83 -18.22
C PRO A 36 12.24 -4.32 -18.13
N ASP A 37 10.97 -3.89 -18.20
CA ASP A 37 10.53 -2.50 -18.01
C ASP A 37 9.26 -2.48 -17.14
N PRO A 38 9.39 -2.44 -15.79
CA PRO A 38 8.26 -2.44 -14.87
C PRO A 38 7.44 -1.15 -14.94
N ASP A 39 6.12 -1.28 -15.10
CA ASP A 39 5.21 -0.13 -15.07
C ASP A 39 4.94 0.31 -13.62
N LEU A 40 5.60 1.40 -13.20
CA LEU A 40 5.38 2.02 -11.90
C LEU A 40 3.95 2.51 -11.69
N GLY A 41 3.25 2.90 -12.77
CA GLY A 41 1.84 3.28 -12.73
C GLY A 41 0.94 2.07 -12.46
N ALA A 42 1.24 0.92 -13.06
CA ALA A 42 0.53 -0.33 -12.77
C ALA A 42 0.73 -0.76 -11.31
N ILE A 43 1.97 -0.70 -10.81
CA ILE A 43 2.31 -0.97 -9.39
C ILE A 43 1.53 -0.04 -8.45
N ALA A 44 1.51 1.27 -8.75
CA ALA A 44 0.78 2.23 -7.94
C ALA A 44 -0.72 1.95 -7.91
N ARG A 45 -1.33 1.57 -9.04
CA ARG A 45 -2.75 1.19 -9.12
C ARG A 45 -3.05 -0.09 -8.34
N LEU A 46 -2.17 -1.09 -8.39
CA LEU A 46 -2.32 -2.33 -7.63
C LEU A 46 -2.28 -2.07 -6.12
N ILE A 47 -1.36 -1.22 -5.66
CA ILE A 47 -1.25 -0.84 -4.25
C ILE A 47 -2.43 0.01 -3.79
N ALA A 48 -2.89 0.94 -4.63
CA ALA A 48 -4.01 1.82 -4.32
C ALA A 48 -5.34 1.09 -4.12
N GLN A 49 -5.48 -0.14 -4.65
CA GLN A 49 -6.66 -0.98 -4.44
C GLN A 49 -6.71 -1.62 -3.05
N ASP A 50 -5.58 -1.67 -2.34
CA ASP A 50 -5.49 -2.21 -1.00
C ASP A 50 -5.16 -1.09 0.02
N PRO A 51 -6.11 -0.72 0.90
CA PRO A 51 -5.89 0.31 1.91
C PRO A 51 -4.76 -0.01 2.89
N GLY A 52 -4.51 -1.29 3.19
CA GLY A 52 -3.44 -1.73 4.08
C GLY A 52 -2.06 -1.50 3.47
N LEU A 53 -1.88 -1.92 2.21
CA LEU A 53 -0.65 -1.68 1.44
C LEU A 53 -0.42 -0.18 1.21
N SER A 54 -1.49 0.55 0.87
CA SER A 54 -1.44 1.99 0.70
C SER A 54 -0.97 2.72 1.96
N GLY A 55 -1.58 2.38 3.12
CA GLY A 55 -1.22 2.95 4.41
C GLY A 55 0.22 2.62 4.81
N ALA A 56 0.66 1.38 4.59
CA ALA A 56 2.03 0.97 4.86
C ALA A 56 3.05 1.69 3.99
N LEU A 57 2.80 1.78 2.69
CA LEU A 57 3.68 2.47 1.73
C LEU A 57 3.88 3.93 2.14
N LEU A 58 2.79 4.65 2.42
CA LEU A 58 2.85 6.05 2.83
C LEU A 58 3.54 6.22 4.18
N LYS A 59 3.34 5.30 5.13
CA LYS A 59 4.02 5.34 6.43
C LYS A 59 5.53 5.18 6.28
N ILE A 60 5.98 4.29 5.39
CA ILE A 60 7.40 4.03 5.14
C ILE A 60 8.05 5.23 4.44
N VAL A 61 7.43 5.73 3.37
CA VAL A 61 7.94 6.90 2.62
C VAL A 61 8.03 8.14 3.51
N ASN A 62 7.05 8.36 4.38
CA ASN A 62 7.07 9.50 5.31
C ASN A 62 7.88 9.24 6.59
N SER A 63 8.64 8.15 6.66
CA SER A 63 9.50 7.88 7.81
C SER A 63 10.71 8.83 7.81
N PRO A 64 11.32 9.08 9.00
CA PRO A 64 12.50 9.93 9.10
C PRO A 64 13.67 9.50 8.20
N HIS A 65 13.70 8.23 7.77
CA HIS A 65 14.72 7.68 6.88
C HIS A 65 14.84 8.45 5.55
N TYR A 66 13.72 8.90 4.99
CA TYR A 66 13.70 9.60 3.69
C TYR A 66 13.88 11.12 3.81
N GLY A 67 13.90 11.68 5.03
CA GLY A 67 14.24 13.10 5.26
C GLY A 67 13.37 14.11 4.51
N LEU A 68 12.12 13.75 4.17
CA LEU A 68 11.27 14.58 3.31
C LEU A 68 10.84 15.87 4.03
N SER A 69 11.01 17.02 3.36
CA SER A 69 10.56 18.32 3.88
C SER A 69 9.04 18.43 3.96
N ASN A 70 8.32 17.70 3.12
CA ASN A 70 6.85 17.63 3.08
C ASN A 70 6.39 16.18 3.01
N LYS A 71 5.27 15.86 3.67
CA LYS A 71 4.69 14.52 3.62
C LYS A 71 4.12 14.20 2.24
N ILE A 72 4.35 12.98 1.76
CA ILE A 72 3.75 12.42 0.55
C ILE A 72 2.39 11.81 0.91
N ALA A 73 1.37 12.15 0.13
CA ALA A 73 0.00 11.63 0.28
C ALA A 73 -0.50 10.88 -0.98
N SER A 74 0.33 10.78 -2.03
CA SER A 74 -0.01 10.10 -3.28
C SER A 74 0.79 8.80 -3.40
N ILE A 75 0.09 7.71 -3.72
CA ILE A 75 0.70 6.40 -3.97
C ILE A 75 1.63 6.47 -5.19
N ASP A 76 1.24 7.14 -6.27
CA ASP A 76 2.08 7.33 -7.45
C ASP A 76 3.41 8.02 -7.09
N LYS A 77 3.36 9.10 -6.32
CA LYS A 77 4.58 9.81 -5.86
C LYS A 77 5.43 8.93 -4.96
N ALA A 78 4.81 8.12 -4.10
CA ALA A 78 5.51 7.19 -3.23
C ALA A 78 6.22 6.08 -4.04
N VAL A 79 5.56 5.50 -5.03
CA VAL A 79 6.13 4.46 -5.90
C VAL A 79 7.27 5.02 -6.75
N VAL A 80 7.11 6.22 -7.31
CA VAL A 80 8.18 6.88 -8.08
C VAL A 80 9.41 7.19 -7.21
N LEU A 81 9.20 7.64 -5.97
CA LEU A 81 10.31 7.94 -5.06
C LEU A 81 11.07 6.67 -4.63
N LEU A 82 10.36 5.58 -4.35
CA LEU A 82 10.95 4.34 -3.86
C LEU A 82 11.50 3.43 -4.96
N GLY A 83 10.91 3.49 -6.15
CA GLY A 83 11.13 2.56 -7.25
C GLY A 83 10.45 1.20 -7.03
N SER A 84 10.15 0.49 -8.12
CA SER A 84 9.43 -0.79 -8.13
C SER A 84 10.02 -1.83 -7.17
N ARG A 85 11.35 -1.98 -7.17
CA ARG A 85 12.03 -3.00 -6.38
C ARG A 85 11.91 -2.79 -4.87
N THR A 86 12.05 -1.55 -4.40
CA THR A 86 11.91 -1.22 -2.98
C THR A 86 10.47 -1.40 -2.53
N VAL A 87 9.51 -0.92 -3.32
CA VAL A 87 8.08 -1.05 -3.04
C VAL A 87 7.70 -2.52 -2.85
N ILE A 88 8.13 -3.41 -3.74
CA ILE A 88 7.73 -4.81 -3.70
C ILE A 88 8.46 -5.57 -2.58
N ASN A 89 9.73 -5.23 -2.31
CA ASN A 89 10.43 -5.77 -1.14
C ASN A 89 9.73 -5.41 0.18
N LEU A 90 9.18 -4.20 0.29
CA LEU A 90 8.43 -3.77 1.49
C LEU A 90 7.10 -4.51 1.62
N ILE A 91 6.44 -4.81 0.50
CA ILE A 91 5.19 -5.58 0.46
C ILE A 91 5.45 -7.05 0.83
N ASN A 92 6.54 -7.65 0.34
CA ASN A 92 6.93 -9.02 0.67
C ASN A 92 7.42 -9.18 2.13
N ALA A 93 7.78 -8.09 2.81
CA ALA A 93 8.28 -8.10 4.18
C ALA A 93 7.18 -7.96 5.26
N GLN A 94 5.92 -7.78 4.85
CA GLN A 94 4.76 -7.80 5.75
C GLN A 94 4.22 -9.20 6.01
#